data_AF-A0A3U4H4J2-F1
#
_entry.id   AF-A0A3U4H4J2-F1
#
_cell.length_a   1.000
_cell.length_b   1.000
_cell.length_c   1.000
_cell.angle_alpha   90.00
_cell.angle_beta   90.00
_cell.angle_gamma   90.00
#
_symmetry.space_group_name_H-M   'P 1'
#
loop_
_entity.id
_entity.type
_entity.pdbx_description
1 polymer ?
#
loop_
_entity_poly.entity_id
_entity_poly.type
_entity_poly.pdbx_seq_one_letter_code
_entity_poly.pdbx_strand_id
1 'polypeptide(L)'
;MTILAWCIAWVLDFIIGDPQHWPHPVRWIGRLITFVQRIVRRYCPGDKALRIGGGVMWVVVVGATWGVAWGVLALAQRIHPWFGWSVEVWMIFTTLAGRSLAHAAQEVERPLRKNDLAESRIKLSWIVGRDTSQLQPAQINRAVVETVAENTVDGIIAPLFFLFLGGAPLAMVYKAVNTLDSMVGYKHEKYRAIGMVSARMDDVANYLPARLSWLLLGIAAGLCRLSGWRALRIGWRDRYNHSSPNCAWSEACVAGALGIQLGGPNNYFGERVDKPWIGDAQRDISVDDISRTIRLMWVASTLALALFIAARCGLSGVA
;
A
#
# COMPACT_ATOMS: atom_id res chain seq x y z
N MET A 1 12.44 19.78 14.22
CA MET A 1 13.04 18.43 14.12
C MET A 1 12.11 17.41 13.49
N THR A 2 10.81 17.38 13.82
CA THR A 2 9.84 16.42 13.25
C THR A 2 9.68 16.51 11.73
N ILE A 3 9.44 17.70 11.16
CA ILE A 3 9.35 17.86 9.69
C ILE A 3 10.64 17.44 8.99
N LEU A 4 11.79 17.76 9.59
CA LEU A 4 13.09 17.33 9.07
C LEU A 4 13.20 15.80 9.07
N ALA A 5 12.68 15.11 10.10
CA ALA A 5 12.65 13.65 10.14
C ALA A 5 11.82 13.07 8.98
N TRP A 6 10.67 13.68 8.66
CA TRP A 6 9.80 13.26 7.56
C TRP A 6 10.51 13.41 6.21
N CYS A 7 11.12 14.57 5.97
CA CYS A 7 11.88 14.84 4.74
C CYS A 7 13.06 13.89 4.57
N ILE A 8 13.83 13.64 5.65
CA ILE A 8 14.97 12.73 5.58
C ILE A 8 14.51 11.30 5.35
N ALA A 9 13.50 10.83 6.07
CA ALA A 9 12.95 9.48 5.85
C ALA A 9 12.41 9.29 4.42
N TRP A 10 11.75 10.30 3.87
CA TRP A 10 11.30 10.33 2.47
C TRP A 10 12.46 10.21 1.48
N VAL A 11 13.51 11.02 1.67
CA VAL A 11 14.72 10.97 0.82
C VAL A 11 15.44 9.63 0.95
N LEU A 12 15.51 9.07 2.16
CA LEU A 12 16.09 7.75 2.39
C LEU A 12 15.29 6.66 1.67
N ASP A 13 13.95 6.68 1.72
CA ASP A 13 13.13 5.75 0.93
C ASP A 13 13.40 5.92 -0.56
N PHE A 14 13.38 7.16 -1.07
CA PHE A 14 13.62 7.43 -2.49
C PHE A 14 14.98 6.92 -3.01
N ILE A 15 16.04 7.05 -2.21
CA ILE A 15 17.41 6.67 -2.59
C ILE A 15 17.68 5.18 -2.34
N ILE A 16 17.39 4.71 -1.13
CA ILE A 16 17.80 3.39 -0.63
C ILE A 16 16.70 2.35 -0.85
N GLY A 17 15.44 2.72 -0.63
CA GLY A 17 14.31 1.78 -0.52
C GLY A 17 14.47 0.83 0.67
N ASP A 18 13.98 -0.40 0.56
CA ASP A 18 14.11 -1.43 1.61
C ASP A 18 15.16 -2.49 1.21
N PRO A 19 16.40 -2.44 1.74
CA PRO A 19 17.41 -3.44 1.45
C PRO A 19 17.02 -4.81 2.00
N GLN A 20 17.13 -5.86 1.16
CA GLN A 20 16.60 -7.19 1.49
C GLN A 20 17.15 -7.82 2.79
N HIS A 21 18.30 -7.39 3.31
CA HIS A 21 18.91 -7.97 4.51
C HIS A 21 18.81 -7.07 5.75
N TRP A 22 18.21 -5.90 5.64
CA TRP A 22 18.13 -4.98 6.77
C TRP A 22 17.06 -5.41 7.79
N PRO A 23 17.26 -5.08 9.07
CA PRO A 23 16.23 -5.25 10.09
C PRO A 23 15.03 -4.36 9.72
N HIS A 24 13.91 -4.98 9.36
CA HIS A 24 12.71 -4.28 8.92
C HIS A 24 11.52 -4.58 9.84
N PRO A 25 10.94 -3.57 10.52
CA PRO A 25 9.82 -3.75 11.44
C PRO A 25 8.64 -4.52 10.86
N VAL A 26 8.28 -4.28 9.60
CA VAL A 26 7.20 -5.01 8.91
C VAL A 26 7.44 -6.53 8.88
N ARG A 27 8.71 -6.97 8.76
CA ARG A 27 9.04 -8.41 8.80
C ARG A 27 8.88 -8.98 10.21
N TRP A 28 9.19 -8.20 11.24
CA TRP A 28 8.96 -8.62 12.62
C TRP A 28 7.46 -8.69 12.94
N ILE A 29 6.68 -7.73 12.45
CA ILE A 29 5.21 -7.77 12.50
C ILE A 29 4.70 -9.04 11.79
N GLY A 30 5.18 -9.35 10.59
CA GLY A 30 4.78 -10.57 9.87
C GLY A 30 5.14 -11.87 10.61
N ARG A 31 6.29 -11.91 11.29
CA ARG A 31 6.67 -13.04 12.16
C ARG A 31 5.73 -13.15 13.36
N LEU A 32 5.37 -12.03 13.98
CA LEU A 32 4.42 -11.99 15.08
C LEU A 32 3.03 -12.47 14.63
N ILE A 33 2.54 -11.99 13.48
CA ILE A 33 1.28 -12.47 12.87
C ILE A 33 1.34 -13.97 12.66
N THR A 34 2.40 -14.49 12.04
CA THR A 34 2.57 -15.93 11.79
C THR A 34 2.60 -16.75 13.09
N PHE A 35 3.19 -16.21 14.15
CA PHE A 35 3.22 -16.86 15.47
C PHE A 35 1.83 -16.88 16.11
N VAL A 36 1.17 -15.73 16.22
CA VAL A 36 -0.16 -15.61 16.83
C VAL A 36 -1.20 -16.38 16.04
N GLN A 37 -1.13 -16.36 14.71
CA GLN A 37 -2.00 -17.14 13.84
C GLN A 37 -1.92 -18.64 14.13
N ARG A 38 -0.72 -19.18 14.33
CA ARG A 38 -0.53 -20.60 14.68
C ARG A 38 -1.18 -20.95 16.03
N ILE A 39 -1.10 -20.03 17.00
CA ILE A 39 -1.75 -20.19 18.31
C ILE A 39 -3.28 -20.15 18.13
N VAL A 40 -3.81 -19.15 17.46
CA VAL A 40 -5.26 -19.02 17.21
C VAL A 40 -5.80 -20.27 16.51
N ARG A 41 -5.15 -20.75 15.45
CA ARG A 41 -5.59 -21.95 14.74
C ARG A 41 -5.51 -23.22 15.59
N ARG A 42 -4.62 -23.28 16.59
CA ARG A 42 -4.50 -24.41 17.51
C ARG A 42 -5.58 -24.42 18.58
N TYR A 43 -5.95 -23.26 19.12
CA TYR A 43 -6.86 -23.16 20.28
C TYR A 43 -8.29 -22.74 19.94
N CYS A 44 -8.58 -22.30 18.71
CA CYS A 44 -9.90 -21.87 18.29
C CYS A 44 -10.47 -22.83 17.22
N PRO A 45 -11.05 -23.98 17.60
CA PRO A 45 -11.70 -24.88 16.66
C PRO A 45 -13.01 -24.28 16.15
N GLY A 46 -13.20 -24.30 14.83
CA GLY A 46 -14.44 -23.88 14.17
C GLY A 46 -14.54 -22.39 13.81
N ASP A 47 -15.47 -22.09 12.91
CA ASP A 47 -15.58 -20.78 12.24
C ASP A 47 -15.81 -19.60 13.20
N LYS A 48 -16.68 -19.77 14.20
CA LYS A 48 -16.99 -18.73 15.20
C LYS A 48 -15.78 -18.44 16.09
N ALA A 49 -15.11 -19.48 16.59
CA ALA A 49 -13.92 -19.32 17.43
C ALA A 49 -12.77 -18.69 16.63
N LEU A 50 -12.60 -19.05 15.36
CA LEU A 50 -11.60 -18.45 14.48
C LEU A 50 -11.85 -16.96 14.23
N ARG A 51 -13.11 -16.51 14.13
CA ARG A 51 -13.44 -15.08 14.02
C ARG A 51 -13.04 -14.29 15.25
N ILE A 52 -13.37 -14.81 16.44
CA ILE A 52 -12.98 -14.20 17.71
C ILE A 52 -11.45 -14.19 17.85
N GLY A 53 -10.81 -15.33 17.57
CA GLY A 53 -9.36 -15.45 17.59
C GLY A 53 -8.66 -14.54 16.58
N GLY A 54 -9.27 -14.29 15.42
CA GLY A 54 -8.82 -13.29 14.45
C GLY A 54 -8.88 -11.86 14.98
N GLY A 55 -9.96 -11.52 15.72
CA GLY A 55 -10.07 -10.24 16.42
C GLY A 55 -9.03 -10.08 17.54
N VAL A 56 -8.81 -11.12 18.34
CA VAL A 56 -7.77 -11.14 19.38
C VAL A 56 -6.38 -10.99 18.74
N MET A 57 -6.11 -11.69 17.65
CA MET A 57 -4.86 -11.57 16.90
C MET A 57 -4.62 -10.14 16.42
N TRP A 58 -5.65 -9.49 15.88
CA TRP A 58 -5.57 -8.09 15.46
C TRP A 58 -5.20 -7.19 16.64
N VAL A 59 -5.89 -7.31 17.78
CA VAL A 59 -5.61 -6.51 18.99
C VAL A 59 -4.19 -6.74 19.51
N VAL A 60 -3.75 -8.01 19.57
CA VAL A 60 -2.40 -8.36 20.05
C VAL A 60 -1.33 -7.79 19.13
N VAL A 61 -1.45 -7.97 17.81
CA VAL A 61 -0.43 -7.51 16.86
C VAL A 61 -0.38 -6.00 16.80
N VAL A 62 -1.52 -5.33 16.69
CA VAL A 62 -1.59 -3.87 16.61
C VAL A 62 -1.16 -3.22 17.94
N GLY A 63 -1.67 -3.74 19.07
CA GLY A 63 -1.32 -3.27 20.41
C GLY A 63 0.16 -3.46 20.73
N ALA A 64 0.74 -4.62 20.40
CA ALA A 64 2.17 -4.85 20.56
C ALA A 64 3.01 -3.92 19.67
N THR A 65 2.60 -3.71 18.42
CA THR A 65 3.30 -2.81 17.49
C THR A 65 3.30 -1.37 18.03
N TRP A 66 2.15 -0.87 18.48
CA TRP A 66 2.03 0.45 19.11
C TRP A 66 2.92 0.55 20.36
N GLY A 67 2.78 -0.40 21.29
CA GLY A 67 3.49 -0.38 22.57
C GLY A 67 5.01 -0.41 22.39
N VAL A 68 5.50 -1.26 21.48
CA VAL A 68 6.93 -1.34 21.15
C VAL A 68 7.40 -0.08 20.42
N ALA A 69 6.70 0.38 19.39
CA ALA A 69 7.12 1.57 18.64
C ALA A 69 7.16 2.81 19.53
N TRP A 70 6.11 3.03 20.33
CA TRP A 70 6.06 4.14 21.28
C TRP A 70 7.11 4.00 22.39
N GLY A 71 7.24 2.81 22.98
CA GLY A 71 8.19 2.57 24.07
C GLY A 71 9.65 2.73 23.66
N VAL A 72 10.01 2.21 22.48
CA VAL A 72 11.35 2.36 21.90
C VAL A 72 11.66 3.83 21.62
N LEU A 73 10.72 4.56 21.00
CA LEU A 73 10.92 5.97 20.69
C LEU A 73 11.02 6.82 21.97
N ALA A 74 10.14 6.60 22.96
CA ALA A 74 10.15 7.31 24.24
C ALA A 74 11.45 7.05 25.03
N LEU A 75 11.93 5.79 25.05
CA LEU A 75 13.18 5.44 25.69
C LEU A 75 14.38 6.08 24.97
N ALA A 76 14.41 6.03 23.63
CA ALA A 76 15.48 6.64 22.84
C ALA A 76 15.57 8.17 23.05
N GLN A 77 14.42 8.85 23.14
CA GLN A 77 14.36 10.27 23.45
C GLN A 77 14.85 10.60 24.87
N ARG A 78 14.60 9.72 25.85
CA ARG A 78 15.12 9.86 27.21
C ARG A 78 16.62 9.64 27.30
N ILE A 79 17.19 8.75 26.48
CA ILE A 79 18.63 8.52 26.43
C ILE A 79 19.34 9.75 25.85
N HIS A 80 18.91 10.21 24.67
CA HIS A 80 19.48 11.40 24.04
C HIS A 80 18.57 11.95 22.94
N PRO A 81 18.32 13.29 22.84
CA PRO A 81 17.40 13.85 21.84
C PRO A 81 17.75 13.48 20.39
N TRP A 82 19.03 13.50 20.02
CA TRP A 82 19.47 13.15 18.67
C TRP A 82 19.32 11.65 18.39
N PHE A 83 19.49 10.80 19.40
CA PHE A 83 19.27 9.36 19.24
C PHE A 83 17.79 9.04 19.05
N GLY A 84 16.92 9.65 19.86
CA GLY A 84 15.47 9.59 19.67
C GLY A 84 15.04 10.05 18.28
N TRP A 85 15.61 11.14 17.78
CA TRP A 85 15.36 11.63 16.43
C TRP A 85 15.83 10.66 15.34
N SER A 86 17.01 10.05 15.47
CA SER A 86 17.47 9.01 14.52
C SER A 86 16.57 7.78 14.51
N VAL A 87 16.07 7.35 15.67
CA VAL A 87 15.10 6.25 15.79
C VAL A 87 13.77 6.62 15.13
N GLU A 88 13.30 7.86 15.30
CA GLU A 88 12.11 8.37 14.63
C GLU A 88 12.26 8.33 13.10
N VAL A 89 13.38 8.86 12.58
CA VAL A 89 13.70 8.81 11.13
C VAL A 89 13.69 7.39 10.61
N TRP A 90 14.35 6.46 11.32
CA TRP A 90 14.40 5.06 10.93
C TRP A 90 13.01 4.40 10.91
N MET A 91 12.19 4.63 11.94
CA MET A 91 10.82 4.12 11.98
C MET A 91 10.01 4.64 10.78
N ILE A 92 10.04 5.95 10.52
CA ILE A 92 9.30 6.54 9.39
C ILE A 92 9.77 5.95 8.07
N PHE A 93 11.09 5.87 7.85
CA PHE A 93 11.69 5.30 6.66
C PHE A 93 11.16 3.88 6.38
N THR A 94 11.10 3.02 7.40
CA THR A 94 10.58 1.65 7.26
C THR A 94 9.06 1.54 7.05
N THR A 95 8.32 2.64 7.23
CA THR A 95 6.88 2.68 6.93
C THR A 95 6.58 3.08 5.48
N LEU A 96 7.55 3.68 4.78
CA LEU A 96 7.42 4.06 3.38
C LEU A 96 7.93 2.94 2.48
N ALA A 97 7.27 2.74 1.34
CA ALA A 97 7.59 1.68 0.39
C ALA A 97 7.62 2.18 -1.06
N GLY A 98 7.90 3.46 -1.30
CA GLY A 98 7.82 4.05 -2.64
C GLY A 98 8.88 3.49 -3.58
N ARG A 99 10.12 3.39 -3.11
CA ARG A 99 11.23 2.87 -3.93
C ARG A 99 11.15 1.38 -4.16
N SER A 100 10.76 0.61 -3.14
CA SER A 100 10.57 -0.84 -3.28
C SER A 100 9.43 -1.16 -4.24
N LEU A 101 8.32 -0.41 -4.18
CA LEU A 101 7.19 -0.56 -5.12
C LEU A 101 7.59 -0.22 -6.56
N ALA A 102 8.29 0.91 -6.77
CA ALA A 102 8.81 1.26 -8.09
C ALA A 102 9.78 0.20 -8.65
N HIS A 103 10.69 -0.30 -7.80
CA HIS A 103 11.65 -1.32 -8.20
C HIS A 103 10.96 -2.62 -8.60
N ALA A 104 9.99 -3.08 -7.80
CA ALA A 104 9.27 -4.31 -8.09
C ALA A 104 8.46 -4.23 -9.40
N ALA A 105 7.83 -3.07 -9.68
CA ALA A 105 7.17 -2.83 -10.96
C ALA A 105 8.18 -2.82 -12.14
N GLN A 106 9.35 -2.22 -11.94
CA GLN A 106 10.43 -2.20 -12.95
C GLN A 106 11.03 -3.59 -13.20
N GLU A 107 11.10 -4.47 -12.19
CA GLU A 107 11.54 -5.86 -12.36
C GLU A 107 10.59 -6.66 -13.26
N VAL A 108 9.30 -6.29 -13.34
CA VAL A 108 8.37 -6.85 -14.33
C VAL A 108 8.50 -6.14 -15.68
N GLU A 109 8.65 -4.80 -15.68
CA GLU A 109 8.71 -3.99 -16.90
C GLU A 109 9.92 -4.33 -17.78
N ARG A 110 11.11 -4.52 -17.18
CA ARG A 110 12.37 -4.78 -17.91
C ARG A 110 12.33 -6.04 -18.79
N PRO A 111 11.99 -7.23 -18.27
CA PRO A 111 11.85 -8.42 -19.10
C PRO A 111 10.70 -8.29 -20.11
N LEU A 112 9.59 -7.63 -19.72
CA LEU A 112 8.45 -7.44 -20.61
C LEU A 112 8.80 -6.60 -21.84
N ARG A 113 9.60 -5.54 -21.68
CA ARG A 113 10.14 -4.74 -22.79
C ARG A 113 11.06 -5.54 -23.72
N LYS A 114 11.69 -6.59 -23.22
CA LYS A 114 12.54 -7.52 -23.98
C LYS A 114 11.75 -8.70 -24.56
N ASN A 115 10.42 -8.71 -24.44
CA ASN A 115 9.55 -9.82 -24.79
C ASN A 115 9.84 -11.13 -24.04
N ASP A 116 10.49 -11.07 -22.86
CA ASP A 116 10.65 -12.22 -21.97
C ASP A 116 9.42 -12.35 -21.06
N LEU A 117 8.39 -13.02 -21.58
CA LEU A 117 7.15 -13.24 -20.85
C LEU A 117 7.32 -14.21 -19.68
N ALA A 118 8.24 -15.18 -19.78
CA ALA A 118 8.45 -16.15 -18.72
C ALA A 118 9.00 -15.48 -17.47
N GLU A 119 10.06 -14.67 -17.62
CA GLU A 119 10.63 -13.90 -16.52
C GLU A 119 9.63 -12.88 -15.98
N SER A 120 8.90 -12.17 -16.86
CA SER A 120 7.88 -11.20 -16.46
C SER A 120 6.79 -11.82 -15.57
N ARG A 121 6.33 -13.03 -15.89
CA ARG A 121 5.29 -13.75 -15.11
C ARG A 121 5.81 -14.19 -13.75
N ILE A 122 7.07 -14.64 -13.67
CA ILE A 122 7.73 -14.98 -12.40
C ILE A 122 7.84 -13.74 -11.52
N LYS A 123 8.37 -12.64 -12.05
CA LYS A 123 8.51 -11.38 -11.30
C LYS A 123 7.16 -10.81 -10.88
N LEU A 124 6.15 -10.87 -11.76
CA LEU A 124 4.79 -10.44 -11.43
C LEU A 124 4.20 -11.25 -10.27
N SER A 125 4.45 -12.56 -10.22
CA SER A 125 3.91 -13.44 -9.16
C SER A 125 4.35 -13.04 -7.74
N TRP A 126 5.43 -12.27 -7.61
CA TRP A 126 5.92 -11.80 -6.32
C TRP A 126 5.13 -10.60 -5.78
N ILE A 127 4.39 -9.90 -6.64
CA ILE A 127 3.67 -8.66 -6.31
C ILE A 127 2.15 -8.73 -6.54
N VAL A 128 1.63 -9.86 -7.03
CA VAL A 128 0.19 -10.09 -7.19
C VAL A 128 -0.26 -11.38 -6.54
N GLY A 129 -1.48 -11.39 -6.01
CA GLY A 129 -2.12 -12.58 -5.45
C GLY A 129 -2.87 -13.47 -6.47
N ARG A 130 -2.68 -13.26 -7.78
CA ARG A 130 -3.39 -13.97 -8.86
C ARG A 130 -2.46 -14.90 -9.63
N ASP A 131 -3.01 -15.88 -10.35
CA ASP A 131 -2.19 -16.76 -11.20
C ASP A 131 -1.62 -15.96 -12.39
N THR A 132 -0.29 -16.01 -12.54
CA THR A 132 0.45 -15.29 -13.57
C THR A 132 0.86 -16.16 -14.75
N SER A 133 0.76 -17.49 -14.63
CA SER A 133 1.38 -18.46 -15.55
C SER A 133 0.93 -18.33 -17.01
N GLN A 134 -0.32 -17.93 -17.23
CA GLN A 134 -0.95 -17.81 -18.55
C GLN A 134 -1.20 -16.36 -19.00
N LEU A 135 -0.72 -15.36 -18.23
CA LEU A 135 -1.03 -13.96 -18.53
C LEU A 135 -0.33 -13.49 -19.80
N GLN A 136 -1.11 -12.80 -20.65
CA GLN A 136 -0.65 -12.14 -21.86
C GLN A 136 -0.10 -10.74 -21.56
N PRO A 137 0.70 -10.12 -22.45
CA PRO A 137 1.37 -8.84 -22.18
C PRO A 137 0.44 -7.74 -21.65
N ALA A 138 -0.75 -7.57 -22.23
CA ALA A 138 -1.73 -6.59 -21.77
C ALA A 138 -2.23 -6.88 -20.35
N GLN A 139 -2.40 -8.14 -19.99
CA GLN A 139 -2.82 -8.55 -18.64
C GLN A 139 -1.68 -8.36 -17.62
N ILE A 140 -0.43 -8.58 -18.02
CA ILE A 140 0.75 -8.29 -17.20
C ILE A 140 0.85 -6.79 -16.94
N ASN A 141 0.78 -5.95 -17.99
CA ASN A 141 0.79 -4.49 -17.85
C ASN A 141 -0.33 -4.03 -16.91
N ARG A 142 -1.54 -4.55 -17.11
CA ARG A 142 -2.71 -4.21 -16.30
C ARG A 142 -2.47 -4.57 -14.85
N ALA A 143 -1.97 -5.78 -14.59
CA ALA A 143 -1.70 -6.25 -13.25
C ALA A 143 -0.64 -5.40 -12.53
N VAL A 144 0.43 -4.99 -13.21
CA VAL A 144 1.45 -4.10 -12.63
C VAL A 144 0.87 -2.71 -12.35
N VAL A 145 0.10 -2.14 -13.28
CA VAL A 145 -0.51 -0.81 -13.09
C VAL A 145 -1.51 -0.82 -11.93
N GLU A 146 -2.35 -1.85 -11.82
CA GLU A 146 -3.25 -2.07 -10.69
C GLU A 146 -2.46 -2.11 -9.37
N THR A 147 -1.43 -2.97 -9.30
CA THR A 147 -0.60 -3.10 -8.10
C THR A 147 0.06 -1.79 -7.69
N VAL A 148 0.63 -1.02 -8.63
CA VAL A 148 1.25 0.27 -8.30
C VAL A 148 0.20 1.29 -7.86
N ALA A 149 -0.96 1.35 -8.51
CA ALA A 149 -2.03 2.28 -8.15
C ALA A 149 -2.59 1.99 -6.74
N GLU A 150 -2.88 0.73 -6.44
CA GLU A 150 -3.35 0.28 -5.12
C GLU A 150 -2.30 0.57 -4.04
N ASN A 151 -1.07 0.10 -4.24
CA ASN A 151 0.00 0.22 -3.24
C ASN A 151 0.59 1.64 -3.13
N THR A 152 0.23 2.57 -4.01
CA THR A 152 0.52 4.00 -3.80
C THR A 152 -0.19 4.50 -2.53
N VAL A 153 -1.41 4.01 -2.28
CA VAL A 153 -2.18 4.34 -1.08
C VAL A 153 -1.54 3.64 0.13
N ASP A 154 -1.45 2.32 0.07
CA ASP A 154 -1.05 1.50 1.22
C ASP A 154 0.43 1.63 1.59
N GLY A 155 1.27 1.79 0.58
CA GLY A 155 2.71 1.86 0.73
C GLY A 155 3.23 3.23 1.13
N ILE A 156 2.45 4.30 0.89
CA ILE A 156 2.98 5.67 0.93
C ILE A 156 1.99 6.69 1.50
N ILE A 157 0.83 6.90 0.86
CA ILE A 157 -0.09 7.98 1.26
C ILE A 157 -0.70 7.72 2.64
N ALA A 158 -1.14 6.49 2.91
CA ALA A 158 -1.70 6.13 4.21
C ALA A 158 -0.65 6.15 5.34
N PRO A 159 0.57 5.58 5.18
CA PRO A 159 1.64 5.78 6.15
C PRO A 159 1.93 7.26 6.45
N LEU A 160 2.01 8.12 5.43
CA LEU A 160 2.21 9.55 5.61
C LEU A 160 1.04 10.23 6.34
N PHE A 161 -0.20 9.80 6.07
CA PHE A 161 -1.38 10.30 6.75
C PHE A 161 -1.37 9.97 8.25
N PHE A 162 -1.07 8.72 8.61
CA PHE A 162 -0.99 8.31 10.01
C PHE A 162 0.26 8.88 10.73
N LEU A 163 1.36 9.09 9.99
CA LEU A 163 2.52 9.84 10.46
C LEU A 163 2.14 11.27 10.85
N PHE A 164 1.36 11.94 10.02
CA PHE A 164 0.87 13.29 10.30
C PHE A 164 -0.01 13.35 11.57
N LEU A 165 -0.89 12.36 11.76
CA LEU A 165 -1.83 12.31 12.89
C LEU A 165 -1.17 11.98 14.22
N GLY A 166 -0.23 11.03 14.26
CA GLY A 166 0.28 10.47 15.51
C GLY A 166 1.76 10.15 15.53
N GLY A 167 2.52 10.67 14.57
CA GLY A 167 3.95 10.45 14.47
C GLY A 167 4.33 9.03 14.00
N ALA A 168 5.61 8.71 14.15
CA ALA A 168 6.15 7.41 13.74
C ALA A 168 5.42 6.20 14.37
N PRO A 169 5.01 6.21 15.66
CA PRO A 169 4.29 5.08 16.24
C PRO A 169 2.93 4.80 15.57
N LEU A 170 2.20 5.84 15.15
CA LEU A 170 0.90 5.65 14.50
C LEU A 170 1.06 5.18 13.05
N ALA A 171 2.08 5.65 12.33
CA ALA A 171 2.45 5.11 11.02
C ALA A 171 2.81 3.61 11.09
N MET A 172 3.49 3.18 12.15
CA MET A 172 3.82 1.77 12.41
C MET A 172 2.58 0.93 12.72
N VAL A 173 1.62 1.48 13.47
CA VAL A 173 0.30 0.85 13.68
C VAL A 173 -0.42 0.64 12.37
N TYR A 174 -0.45 1.65 11.50
CA TYR A 174 -1.06 1.50 10.18
C TYR A 174 -0.38 0.38 9.38
N LYS A 175 0.96 0.31 9.38
CA LYS A 175 1.68 -0.80 8.75
C LYS A 175 1.31 -2.16 9.34
N ALA A 176 1.07 -2.26 10.65
CA ALA A 176 0.60 -3.51 11.24
C ALA A 176 -0.80 -3.90 10.75
N VAL A 177 -1.72 -2.93 10.65
CA VAL A 177 -3.07 -3.15 10.10
C VAL A 177 -2.99 -3.65 8.65
N ASN A 178 -2.21 -2.96 7.81
CA ASN A 178 -2.05 -3.33 6.39
C ASN A 178 -1.32 -4.67 6.20
N THR A 179 -0.33 -4.98 7.04
CA THR A 179 0.36 -6.28 7.01
C THR A 179 -0.57 -7.42 7.45
N LEU A 180 -1.43 -7.19 8.44
CA LEU A 180 -2.45 -8.15 8.85
C LEU A 180 -3.40 -8.47 7.69
N ASP A 181 -3.92 -7.47 6.99
CA ASP A 181 -4.78 -7.70 5.84
C ASP A 181 -4.05 -8.47 4.73
N SER A 182 -2.84 -8.05 4.36
CA SER A 182 -2.03 -8.72 3.33
C SER A 182 -1.69 -10.17 3.66
N MET A 183 -1.57 -10.55 4.94
CA MET A 183 -1.18 -11.91 5.34
C MET A 183 -2.38 -12.82 5.65
N VAL A 184 -3.48 -12.27 6.20
CA VAL A 184 -4.61 -13.08 6.69
C VAL A 184 -5.97 -12.65 6.17
N GLY A 185 -6.10 -11.50 5.51
CA GLY A 185 -7.35 -10.90 5.04
C GLY A 185 -7.99 -11.58 3.82
N TYR A 186 -7.36 -12.62 3.25
CA TYR A 186 -7.88 -13.32 2.09
C TYR A 186 -9.28 -13.91 2.32
N LYS A 187 -10.15 -13.77 1.32
CA LYS A 187 -11.53 -14.29 1.32
C LYS A 187 -11.64 -15.82 1.09
N HIS A 188 -10.51 -16.51 0.93
CA HIS A 188 -10.47 -17.97 0.77
C HIS A 188 -10.94 -18.70 2.04
N GLU A 189 -11.51 -19.90 1.88
CA GLU A 189 -12.12 -20.69 2.96
C GLU A 189 -11.20 -20.84 4.19
N LYS A 190 -9.90 -21.04 3.97
CA LYS A 190 -8.89 -21.16 5.03
C LYS A 190 -8.70 -19.89 5.88
N TYR A 191 -8.92 -18.71 5.31
CA TYR A 191 -8.61 -17.41 5.93
C TYR A 191 -9.85 -16.56 6.22
N ARG A 192 -10.99 -16.85 5.58
CA ARG A 192 -12.23 -16.06 5.68
C ARG A 192 -12.65 -15.76 7.12
N ALA A 193 -12.59 -16.76 8.01
CA ALA A 193 -13.00 -16.59 9.40
C ALA A 193 -11.98 -15.77 10.23
N ILE A 194 -10.70 -16.12 10.14
CA ILE A 194 -9.64 -15.49 10.95
C ILE A 194 -9.24 -14.10 10.44
N GLY A 195 -9.36 -13.86 9.14
CA GLY A 195 -8.96 -12.61 8.46
C GLY A 195 -10.00 -11.51 8.49
N MET A 196 -11.26 -11.82 8.81
CA MET A 196 -12.40 -10.91 8.67
C MET A 196 -12.21 -9.58 9.40
N VAL A 197 -11.68 -9.61 10.63
CA VAL A 197 -11.41 -8.39 11.40
C VAL A 197 -10.27 -7.60 10.78
N SER A 198 -9.22 -8.28 10.30
CA SER A 198 -8.06 -7.61 9.68
C SER A 198 -8.47 -6.86 8.42
N ALA A 199 -9.21 -7.51 7.52
CA ALA A 199 -9.70 -6.88 6.29
C ALA A 199 -10.61 -5.68 6.55
N ARG A 200 -11.53 -5.79 7.52
CA ARG A 200 -12.42 -4.68 7.87
C ARG A 200 -11.68 -3.50 8.49
N MET A 201 -10.69 -3.77 9.34
CA MET A 201 -9.91 -2.71 9.98
C MET A 201 -8.97 -2.02 8.99
N ASP A 202 -8.45 -2.74 7.99
CA ASP A 202 -7.73 -2.13 6.87
C ASP A 202 -8.66 -1.25 6.03
N ASP A 203 -9.84 -1.75 5.65
CA ASP A 203 -10.85 -0.97 4.92
C ASP A 203 -11.21 0.34 5.67
N VAL A 204 -11.28 0.31 7.00
CA VAL A 204 -11.51 1.51 7.83
C VAL A 204 -10.29 2.42 7.84
N ALA A 205 -9.09 1.88 8.06
CA ALA A 205 -7.85 2.67 8.14
C ALA A 205 -7.53 3.38 6.81
N ASN A 206 -7.81 2.72 5.68
CA ASN A 206 -7.59 3.24 4.34
C ASN A 206 -8.74 4.11 3.81
N TYR A 207 -9.85 4.25 4.53
CA TYR A 207 -11.01 5.00 4.06
C TYR A 207 -10.68 6.45 3.68
N LEU A 208 -10.06 7.20 4.58
CA LEU A 208 -9.66 8.59 4.32
C LEU A 208 -8.44 8.69 3.39
N PRO A 209 -7.35 7.92 3.59
CA PRO A 209 -6.21 7.92 2.66
C PRO A 209 -6.58 7.65 1.20
N ALA A 210 -7.48 6.70 0.92
CA ALA A 210 -7.90 6.38 -0.44
C ALA A 210 -8.68 7.52 -1.13
N ARG A 211 -9.47 8.28 -0.36
CA ARG A 211 -10.19 9.47 -0.89
C ARG A 211 -9.23 10.61 -1.15
N LEU A 212 -8.25 10.78 -0.26
CA LEU A 212 -7.19 11.76 -0.45
C LEU A 212 -6.33 11.41 -1.67
N SER A 213 -6.01 10.12 -1.88
CA SER A 213 -5.20 9.69 -3.02
C SER A 213 -5.86 9.98 -4.35
N TRP A 214 -7.19 9.91 -4.45
CA TRP A 214 -7.93 10.30 -5.65
C TRP A 214 -7.65 11.76 -6.06
N LEU A 215 -7.69 12.70 -5.11
CA LEU A 215 -7.38 14.10 -5.37
C LEU A 215 -5.91 14.28 -5.74
N LEU A 216 -5.01 13.67 -4.97
CA LEU A 216 -3.56 13.77 -5.17
C LEU A 216 -3.12 13.20 -6.52
N LEU A 217 -3.64 12.03 -6.91
CA LEU A 217 -3.38 11.40 -8.21
C LEU A 217 -3.99 12.22 -9.36
N GLY A 218 -5.16 12.83 -9.17
CA GLY A 218 -5.76 13.73 -10.16
C GLY A 218 -4.90 14.96 -10.44
N ILE A 219 -4.37 15.59 -9.39
CA ILE A 219 -3.43 16.72 -9.51
C ILE A 219 -2.11 16.25 -10.13
N ALA A 220 -1.57 15.12 -9.65
CA ALA A 220 -0.34 14.53 -10.17
C ALA A 220 -0.42 14.22 -11.67
N ALA A 221 -1.60 13.77 -12.14
CA ALA A 221 -1.84 13.55 -13.56
C ALA A 221 -1.70 14.83 -14.38
N GLY A 222 -2.24 15.96 -13.92
CA GLY A 222 -2.02 17.25 -14.57
C GLY A 222 -0.53 17.64 -14.63
N LEU A 223 0.19 17.50 -13.51
CA LEU A 223 1.63 17.78 -13.44
C LEU A 223 2.48 16.86 -14.32
N CYS A 224 2.03 15.63 -14.54
CA CYS A 224 2.66 14.66 -15.43
C CYS A 224 2.29 14.83 -16.91
N ARG A 225 1.55 15.88 -17.28
CA ARG A 225 1.00 16.11 -18.62
C ARG A 225 0.06 14.99 -19.10
N LEU A 226 -0.60 14.33 -18.15
CA LEU A 226 -1.70 13.41 -18.38
C LEU A 226 -3.04 14.14 -18.14
N SER A 227 -4.16 13.46 -18.34
CA SER A 227 -5.48 14.08 -18.22
C SER A 227 -5.97 14.06 -16.76
N GLY A 228 -5.62 15.09 -15.99
CA GLY A 228 -6.08 15.24 -14.60
C GLY A 228 -7.60 15.30 -14.45
N TRP A 229 -8.30 15.95 -15.37
CA TRP A 229 -9.78 15.99 -15.36
C TRP A 229 -10.40 14.59 -15.55
N ARG A 230 -9.88 13.79 -16.50
CA ARG A 230 -10.36 12.41 -16.66
C ARG A 230 -10.01 11.56 -15.45
N ALA A 231 -8.83 11.73 -14.88
CA ALA A 231 -8.42 11.05 -13.66
C ALA A 231 -9.42 11.30 -12.51
N LEU A 232 -9.82 12.55 -12.29
CA LEU A 232 -10.81 12.89 -11.27
C LEU A 232 -12.21 12.36 -11.61
N ARG A 233 -12.67 12.55 -12.85
CA ARG A 233 -14.00 12.11 -13.31
C ARG A 233 -14.18 10.59 -13.22
N ILE A 234 -13.22 9.83 -13.76
CA ILE A 234 -13.26 8.36 -13.75
C ILE A 234 -13.04 7.84 -12.33
N GLY A 235 -12.09 8.44 -11.60
CA GLY A 235 -11.88 8.17 -10.18
C GLY A 235 -13.17 8.27 -9.38
N TRP A 236 -13.98 9.30 -9.62
CA TRP A 236 -15.28 9.43 -8.98
C TRP A 236 -16.30 8.41 -9.50
N ARG A 237 -16.42 8.24 -10.82
CA ARG A 237 -17.42 7.36 -11.44
C ARG A 237 -17.27 5.90 -10.99
N ASP A 238 -16.05 5.37 -11.01
CA ASP A 238 -15.78 3.94 -10.88
C ASP A 238 -15.25 3.54 -9.49
N ARG A 239 -15.28 4.45 -8.50
CA ARG A 239 -14.79 4.23 -7.12
C ARG A 239 -15.39 3.03 -6.38
N TYR A 240 -16.48 2.45 -6.87
CA TYR A 240 -17.13 1.27 -6.29
C TYR A 240 -16.96 -0.01 -7.13
N ASN A 241 -16.21 0.05 -8.23
CA ASN A 241 -15.95 -1.09 -9.11
C ASN A 241 -14.80 -1.96 -8.57
N HIS A 242 -14.73 -2.18 -7.25
CA HIS A 242 -13.79 -3.10 -6.63
C HIS A 242 -14.42 -3.76 -5.40
N SER A 243 -13.88 -4.92 -4.99
CA SER A 243 -14.43 -5.66 -3.85
C SER A 243 -14.07 -5.06 -2.49
N SER A 244 -13.06 -4.18 -2.46
CA SER A 244 -12.75 -3.29 -1.34
C SER A 244 -13.30 -1.89 -1.65
N PRO A 245 -13.85 -1.18 -0.65
CA PRO A 245 -14.36 0.18 -0.78
C PRO A 245 -13.27 1.24 -1.09
N ASN A 246 -11.99 0.86 -1.06
CA ASN A 246 -10.87 1.79 -1.13
C ASN A 246 -10.04 1.66 -2.42
N CYS A 247 -9.70 0.46 -2.87
CA CYS A 247 -8.72 0.27 -3.97
C CYS A 247 -9.12 0.98 -5.27
N ALA A 248 -10.41 0.95 -5.63
CA ALA A 248 -10.89 1.56 -6.88
C ALA A 248 -10.67 3.08 -6.93
N TRP A 249 -10.51 3.79 -5.81
CA TRP A 249 -10.25 5.24 -5.85
C TRP A 249 -8.94 5.58 -6.55
N SER A 250 -7.85 4.86 -6.26
CA SER A 250 -6.56 5.08 -6.90
C SER A 250 -6.50 4.42 -8.29
N GLU A 251 -6.99 3.19 -8.42
CA GLU A 251 -7.02 2.48 -9.71
C GLU A 251 -7.83 3.23 -10.76
N ALA A 252 -9.04 3.69 -10.44
CA ALA A 252 -9.88 4.45 -11.37
C ALA A 252 -9.27 5.80 -11.72
N CYS A 253 -8.59 6.45 -10.77
CA CYS A 253 -7.88 7.69 -11.04
C CYS A 253 -6.73 7.48 -12.04
N VAL A 254 -5.93 6.44 -11.85
CA VAL A 254 -4.83 6.06 -12.76
C VAL A 254 -5.37 5.63 -14.13
N ALA A 255 -6.42 4.81 -14.17
CA ALA A 255 -7.08 4.39 -15.41
C ALA A 255 -7.56 5.60 -16.22
N GLY A 256 -8.23 6.56 -15.56
CA GLY A 256 -8.69 7.80 -16.17
C GLY A 256 -7.56 8.72 -16.63
N ALA A 257 -6.48 8.83 -15.86
CA ALA A 257 -5.31 9.63 -16.21
C ALA A 257 -4.64 9.12 -17.51
N LEU A 258 -4.52 7.79 -17.62
CA LEU A 258 -3.84 7.10 -18.71
C LEU A 258 -4.77 6.83 -19.92
N GLY A 259 -6.08 6.86 -19.74
CA GLY A 259 -7.07 6.52 -20.77
C GLY A 259 -7.12 5.03 -21.10
N ILE A 260 -6.99 4.18 -20.09
CA ILE A 260 -6.95 2.71 -20.21
C ILE A 260 -8.05 2.08 -19.35
N GLN A 261 -8.24 0.78 -19.52
CA GLN A 261 -9.09 -0.02 -18.63
C GLN A 261 -8.28 -0.92 -17.71
N LEU A 262 -8.63 -0.89 -16.43
CA LEU A 262 -8.16 -1.79 -15.38
C LEU A 262 -9.32 -2.68 -14.89
N GLY A 263 -9.04 -3.59 -13.98
CA GLY A 263 -10.01 -4.57 -13.47
C GLY A 263 -10.30 -5.67 -14.48
N GLY A 264 -11.57 -6.02 -14.63
CA GLY A 264 -12.02 -7.08 -15.53
C GLY A 264 -11.72 -8.50 -15.03
N PRO A 265 -12.13 -9.52 -15.81
CA PRO A 265 -12.01 -10.92 -15.41
C PRO A 265 -10.55 -11.34 -15.22
N ASN A 266 -10.31 -12.11 -14.16
CA ASN A 266 -9.00 -12.68 -13.81
C ASN A 266 -9.17 -14.09 -13.25
N ASN A 267 -8.18 -14.96 -13.44
CA ASN A 267 -8.16 -16.30 -12.87
C ASN A 267 -7.37 -16.31 -11.55
N TYR A 268 -7.96 -16.88 -10.51
CA TYR A 268 -7.34 -17.06 -9.20
C TYR A 268 -7.39 -18.56 -8.85
N PHE A 269 -6.23 -19.20 -8.73
CA PHE A 269 -6.13 -20.61 -8.32
C PHE A 269 -7.01 -21.58 -9.15
N GLY A 270 -7.14 -21.33 -10.46
CA GLY A 270 -7.98 -22.12 -11.36
C GLY A 270 -9.45 -21.66 -11.46
N GLU A 271 -9.90 -20.74 -10.61
CA GLU A 271 -11.26 -20.19 -10.65
C GLU A 271 -11.27 -18.83 -11.37
N ARG A 272 -12.18 -18.68 -12.34
CA ARG A 272 -12.40 -17.39 -12.99
C ARG A 272 -13.25 -16.50 -12.09
N VAL A 273 -12.72 -15.33 -11.75
CA VAL A 273 -13.42 -14.29 -10.98
C VAL A 273 -13.72 -13.14 -11.93
N ASP A 274 -15.00 -12.94 -12.23
CA ASP A 274 -15.45 -11.79 -12.99
C ASP A 274 -15.47 -10.54 -12.09
N LYS A 275 -14.59 -9.59 -12.38
CA LYS A 275 -14.56 -8.27 -11.74
C LYS A 275 -15.08 -7.22 -12.72
N PRO A 276 -15.70 -6.14 -12.23
CA PRO A 276 -16.07 -5.02 -13.08
C PRO A 276 -14.83 -4.37 -13.71
N TRP A 277 -15.02 -3.73 -14.85
CA TRP A 277 -13.99 -2.90 -15.47
C TRP A 277 -13.94 -1.51 -14.82
N ILE A 278 -12.76 -0.94 -14.78
CA ILE A 278 -12.47 0.38 -14.23
C ILE A 278 -11.85 1.23 -15.35
N GLY A 279 -12.43 2.39 -15.64
CA GLY A 279 -11.99 3.30 -16.69
C GLY A 279 -12.58 3.04 -18.08
N ASP A 280 -12.18 3.87 -19.03
CA ASP A 280 -12.65 3.87 -20.42
C ASP A 280 -11.56 3.37 -21.37
N ALA A 281 -11.92 2.52 -22.34
CA ALA A 281 -11.01 2.00 -23.37
C ALA A 281 -10.70 3.04 -24.45
N GLN A 282 -10.09 4.17 -24.05
CA GLN A 282 -9.67 5.21 -25.00
C GLN A 282 -8.47 4.75 -25.84
N ARG A 283 -7.66 3.85 -25.28
CA ARG A 283 -6.57 3.13 -25.96
C ARG A 283 -6.25 1.85 -25.21
N ASP A 284 -5.50 0.98 -25.86
CA ASP A 284 -4.94 -0.20 -25.23
C ASP A 284 -3.83 0.15 -24.23
N ILE A 285 -3.70 -0.70 -23.22
CA ILE A 285 -2.63 -0.61 -22.23
C ILE A 285 -1.29 -1.03 -22.84
N SER A 286 -0.24 -0.25 -22.56
CA SER A 286 1.11 -0.53 -23.05
C SER A 286 2.10 -0.65 -21.89
N VAL A 287 3.29 -1.17 -22.19
CA VAL A 287 4.36 -1.31 -21.20
C VAL A 287 4.85 0.04 -20.65
N ASP A 288 4.69 1.13 -21.42
CA ASP A 288 5.01 2.48 -20.97
C ASP A 288 4.11 2.97 -19.84
N ASP A 289 2.93 2.37 -19.68
CA ASP A 289 2.01 2.72 -18.61
C ASP A 289 2.52 2.31 -17.23
N ILE A 290 3.39 1.32 -17.14
CA ILE A 290 4.08 0.98 -15.89
C ILE A 290 4.93 2.18 -15.43
N SER A 291 5.83 2.64 -16.31
CA SER A 291 6.68 3.81 -16.05
C SER A 291 5.88 5.09 -15.79
N ARG A 292 4.76 5.30 -16.50
CA ARG A 292 3.87 6.46 -16.26
C ARG A 292 3.16 6.36 -14.90
N THR A 293 2.74 5.17 -14.50
CA THR A 293 2.10 4.95 -13.19
C THR A 293 3.08 5.14 -12.03
N ILE A 294 4.33 4.68 -12.18
CA ILE A 294 5.40 4.97 -11.20
C ILE A 294 5.64 6.48 -11.08
N ARG A 295 5.61 7.21 -12.20
CA ARG A 295 5.74 8.68 -12.17
C ARG A 295 4.56 9.34 -11.43
N LEU A 296 3.34 8.91 -11.71
CA LEU A 296 2.13 9.37 -11.00
C LEU A 296 2.24 9.13 -9.50
N MET A 297 2.67 7.93 -9.10
CA MET A 297 2.91 7.55 -7.70
C MET A 297 3.88 8.54 -7.05
N TRP A 298 5.08 8.74 -7.61
CA TRP A 298 6.07 9.64 -7.01
C TRP A 298 5.58 11.09 -6.87
N VAL A 299 4.91 11.62 -7.89
CA VAL A 299 4.37 12.99 -7.85
C VAL A 299 3.25 13.08 -6.82
N ALA A 300 2.29 12.14 -6.80
CA ALA A 300 1.18 12.14 -5.85
C ALA A 300 1.68 11.99 -4.40
N SER A 301 2.65 11.12 -4.16
CA SER A 301 3.24 10.94 -2.83
C SER A 301 4.06 12.14 -2.38
N THR A 302 4.76 12.83 -3.29
CA THR A 302 5.45 14.10 -2.97
C THR A 302 4.43 15.19 -2.61
N LEU A 303 3.31 15.27 -3.35
CA LEU A 303 2.20 16.16 -3.01
C LEU A 303 1.59 15.83 -1.64
N ALA A 304 1.45 14.54 -1.31
CA ALA A 304 0.97 14.08 -0.01
C ALA A 304 1.89 14.57 1.12
N LEU A 305 3.21 14.36 0.98
CA LEU A 305 4.20 14.83 1.95
C LEU A 305 4.13 16.35 2.11
N ALA A 306 4.11 17.10 1.01
CA ALA A 306 4.02 18.55 1.05
C ALA A 306 2.74 19.05 1.74
N LEU A 307 1.59 18.41 1.44
CA LEU A 307 0.31 18.71 2.07
C LEU A 307 0.38 18.51 3.59
N PHE A 308 0.92 17.38 4.05
CA PHE A 308 1.01 17.09 5.49
C PHE A 308 2.01 17.98 6.22
N ILE A 309 3.12 18.36 5.57
CA ILE A 309 4.05 19.36 6.10
C ILE A 309 3.34 20.70 6.25
N ALA A 310 2.63 21.16 5.21
CA ALA A 310 1.90 22.43 5.23
C ALA A 310 0.82 22.43 6.33
N ALA A 311 0.05 21.34 6.45
CA ALA A 311 -0.94 21.17 7.50
C ALA A 311 -0.31 21.20 8.90
N ARG A 312 0.86 20.55 9.08
CA ARG A 312 1.58 20.54 10.37
C ARG A 312 2.11 21.92 10.73
N CYS A 313 2.66 22.67 9.77
CA CYS A 313 3.09 24.05 9.98
C CYS A 313 1.92 24.96 10.35
N GLY A 314 0.78 24.82 9.65
CA GLY A 314 -0.44 25.57 9.96
C GLY A 314 -0.94 25.31 11.38
N LEU A 315 -1.00 24.06 11.82
CA LEU A 315 -1.40 23.72 13.19
C LEU A 315 -0.41 24.24 14.24
N SER A 316 0.88 24.28 13.93
CA SER A 316 1.92 24.73 14.87
C SER A 316 2.04 26.26 14.94
N GLY A 317 1.62 26.98 13.90
CA GLY A 317 1.58 28.45 13.89
C GLY A 317 0.30 29.05 14.47
N VAL A 318 -0.70 28.22 14.78
CA VAL A 318 -1.95 28.60 15.46
C VAL A 318 -1.87 28.33 16.98
N ALA A 319 -0.84 27.62 17.44
CA ALA A 319 -0.54 27.35 18.85
C ALA A 319 0.47 28.37 19.41
#